data_AF-A0A2D9CHH0-F1
#
_entry.id   AF-A0A2D9CHH0-F1
#
_cell.length_a   1.000
_cell.length_b   1.000
_cell.length_c   1.000
_cell.angle_alpha   90.00
_cell.angle_beta   90.00
_cell.angle_gamma   90.00
#
_symmetry.space_group_name_H-M   'P 1'
#
loop_
_entity.id
_entity.type
_entity.pdbx_description
1 polymer ?
#
loop_
_entity_poly.entity_id
_entity_poly.type
_entity_poly.pdbx_seq_one_letter_code
_entity_poly.pdbx_strand_id
1 'polypeptide(L)'
;MAEKPLKRKTPLIKRKEQELQNAEYEIPRGGGVVFMLPQKGVTIYDKENDTVREIRYCPNEPSIYVDEQSENAVRQSVTFRNGRLFVPKQKPNLKLFLDNHPANSVNGGNTFKEVNKKRDAEKELEKEFLTTDAVALVRDSDLQELLPIAMYFKVNINSPVSEIRYNLLRIAKSKPKEFIESFDSPQVKTRSTIQQAKEYQMINVKADGVYWFDSNSLIVSVPVGKDPVDVMVRFCLTERGASVIDDLEDRLGKLA
;
A
#
# COMPACT_ATOMS: atom_id res chain seq x y z
N MET A 1 -34.58 14.61 -27.12
CA MET A 1 -34.03 15.25 -25.90
C MET A 1 -34.72 14.61 -24.71
N ALA A 2 -34.05 13.69 -23.99
CA ALA A 2 -34.64 13.06 -22.81
C ALA A 2 -34.29 13.90 -21.57
N GLU A 3 -35.30 14.52 -20.95
CA GLU A 3 -35.18 15.26 -19.70
C GLU A 3 -34.68 14.32 -18.58
N LYS A 4 -33.56 14.70 -17.94
CA LYS A 4 -33.09 14.03 -16.72
C LYS A 4 -34.11 14.25 -15.60
N PRO A 5 -34.52 13.20 -14.87
CA PRO A 5 -35.51 13.36 -13.80
C PRO A 5 -34.96 14.21 -12.64
N LEU A 6 -35.76 15.19 -12.22
CA LEU A 6 -35.50 16.08 -11.09
C LEU A 6 -35.31 15.27 -9.80
N LYS A 7 -34.07 15.22 -9.29
CA LYS A 7 -33.74 14.59 -8.01
C LYS A 7 -34.50 15.28 -6.87
N ARG A 8 -35.42 14.57 -6.21
CA ARG A 8 -36.11 15.04 -4.99
C ARG A 8 -35.07 15.33 -3.89
N LYS A 9 -35.19 16.47 -3.22
CA LYS A 9 -34.28 16.87 -2.12
C LYS A 9 -34.48 15.95 -0.91
N THR A 10 -33.50 15.09 -0.65
CA THR A 10 -33.45 14.23 0.54
C THR A 10 -33.33 15.09 1.80
N PRO A 11 -34.03 14.79 2.91
CA PRO A 11 -33.92 15.57 4.14
C PRO A 11 -32.50 15.52 4.72
N LEU A 12 -31.98 16.68 5.15
CA LEU A 12 -30.65 16.76 5.80
C LEU A 12 -30.70 16.15 7.21
N ILE A 13 -29.95 15.06 7.41
CA ILE A 13 -29.77 14.43 8.71
C ILE A 13 -28.66 15.15 9.48
N LYS A 14 -28.99 15.74 10.63
CA LYS A 14 -27.99 16.35 11.53
C LYS A 14 -27.31 15.25 12.35
N ARG A 15 -25.99 15.08 12.20
CA ARG A 15 -25.18 14.14 12.98
C ARG A 15 -24.32 14.89 13.99
N LYS A 16 -24.21 14.35 15.21
CA LYS A 16 -23.17 14.72 16.19
C LYS A 16 -22.13 13.61 16.22
N GLU A 17 -20.88 13.94 15.95
CA GLU A 17 -19.77 12.99 16.08
C GLU A 17 -19.39 12.88 17.56
N GLN A 18 -19.33 11.66 18.09
CA GLN A 18 -18.81 11.41 19.44
C GLN A 18 -17.32 11.13 19.32
N GLU A 19 -16.50 11.95 19.97
CA GLU A 19 -15.07 11.68 20.08
C GLU A 19 -14.82 10.56 21.08
N LEU A 20 -14.09 9.52 20.66
CA LEU A 20 -13.57 8.54 21.61
C LEU A 20 -12.53 9.23 22.50
N GLN A 21 -12.90 9.42 23.76
CA GLN A 21 -12.04 10.08 24.75
C GLN A 21 -11.01 9.13 25.40
N ASN A 22 -11.16 7.82 25.20
CA ASN A 22 -10.30 6.81 25.83
C ASN A 22 -9.17 6.41 24.87
N ALA A 23 -7.97 6.26 25.41
CA ALA A 23 -6.84 5.73 24.66
C ALA A 23 -6.83 4.19 24.74
N GLU A 24 -6.50 3.53 23.65
CA GLU A 24 -6.36 2.07 23.57
C GLU A 24 -4.95 1.75 23.10
N TYR A 25 -4.29 0.80 23.78
CA TYR A 25 -2.97 0.31 23.40
C TYR A 25 -3.05 -1.19 23.12
N GLU A 26 -2.32 -1.64 22.10
CA GLU A 26 -2.29 -3.04 21.67
C GLU A 26 -0.86 -3.56 21.51
N ILE A 27 -0.67 -4.83 21.87
CA ILE A 27 0.55 -5.61 21.65
C ILE A 27 0.42 -6.33 20.30
N PRO A 28 1.16 -5.93 19.25
CA PRO A 28 0.98 -6.48 17.91
C PRO A 28 1.39 -7.96 17.80
N ARG A 29 2.33 -8.43 18.63
CA ARG A 29 2.82 -9.82 18.65
C ARG A 29 3.16 -10.25 20.08
N GLY A 30 2.76 -11.46 20.46
CA GLY A 30 3.20 -12.07 21.73
C GLY A 30 2.43 -11.63 22.99
N GLY A 31 1.21 -11.10 22.86
CA GLY A 31 0.43 -10.59 24.00
C GLY A 31 -0.15 -11.64 24.96
N GLY A 32 -0.27 -12.90 24.54
CA GLY A 32 -0.89 -13.97 25.35
C GLY A 32 -2.27 -13.59 25.93
N VAL A 33 -2.70 -14.31 26.97
CA VAL A 33 -3.92 -13.96 27.74
C VAL A 33 -3.66 -12.77 28.67
N VAL A 34 -2.48 -12.74 29.27
CA VAL A 34 -2.04 -11.69 30.19
C VAL A 34 -0.57 -11.37 29.91
N PHE A 35 -0.27 -10.11 29.62
CA PHE A 35 1.09 -9.60 29.50
C PHE A 35 1.30 -8.46 30.49
N MET A 36 2.24 -8.62 31.41
CA MET A 36 2.60 -7.59 32.38
C MET A 36 3.80 -6.81 31.86
N LEU A 37 3.66 -5.48 31.76
CA LEU A 37 4.74 -4.62 31.31
C LEU A 37 5.79 -4.49 32.44
N PRO A 38 7.09 -4.75 32.17
CA PRO A 38 8.13 -4.55 33.17
C PRO A 38 8.26 -3.05 33.49
N GLN A 39 8.32 -2.72 34.78
CA GLN A 39 8.39 -1.33 35.28
C GLN A 39 9.63 -1.05 36.12
N LYS A 40 10.51 -2.04 36.32
CA LYS A 40 11.70 -1.89 37.15
C LYS A 40 12.89 -1.56 36.24
N GLY A 41 13.62 -0.49 36.54
CA GLY A 41 14.80 -0.08 35.76
C GLY A 41 14.47 0.46 34.37
N VAL A 42 13.26 0.98 34.18
CA VAL A 42 12.86 1.59 32.91
C VAL A 42 13.32 3.03 32.92
N THR A 43 14.37 3.34 32.17
CA THR A 43 14.91 4.69 32.05
C THR A 43 14.50 5.32 30.72
N ILE A 44 14.23 6.62 30.76
CA ILE A 44 13.96 7.45 29.58
C ILE A 44 14.86 8.67 29.60
N TYR A 45 15.20 9.15 28.41
CA TYR A 45 15.93 10.40 28.24
C TYR A 45 14.94 11.57 28.25
N ASP A 46 15.05 12.42 29.26
CA ASP A 46 14.29 13.66 29.37
C ASP A 46 15.00 14.76 28.57
N LYS A 47 14.33 15.25 27.53
CA LYS A 47 14.84 16.31 26.66
C LYS A 47 14.85 17.69 27.32
N GLU A 48 13.99 17.93 28.31
CA GLU A 48 13.89 19.24 28.95
C GLU A 48 15.06 19.47 29.90
N ASN A 49 15.47 18.43 30.63
CA ASN A 49 16.53 18.50 31.63
C ASN A 49 17.82 17.81 31.17
N ASP A 50 17.90 17.37 29.91
CA ASP A 50 19.05 16.66 29.30
C ASP A 50 19.63 15.54 30.20
N THR A 51 18.74 14.77 30.84
CA THR A 51 19.11 13.78 31.86
C THR A 51 18.35 12.47 31.65
N VAL A 52 18.95 11.36 32.06
CA VAL A 52 18.31 10.03 32.03
C VAL A 52 17.59 9.82 33.35
N ARG A 53 16.27 9.66 33.31
CA ARG A 53 15.41 9.48 34.49
C ARG A 53 14.73 8.12 34.47
N GLU A 54 14.54 7.52 35.64
CA GLU A 54 13.74 6.30 35.78
C GLU A 54 12.24 6.66 35.85
N ILE A 55 11.40 5.89 35.17
CA ILE A 55 9.95 6.04 35.18
C ILE A 55 9.27 4.82 35.80
N ARG A 56 8.20 5.06 36.57
CA ARG A 56 7.34 4.01 37.11
C ARG A 56 5.89 4.47 37.19
N TYR A 57 4.95 3.55 36.98
CA TYR A 57 3.52 3.85 37.10
C TYR A 57 3.03 3.75 38.55
N CYS A 58 2.63 4.89 39.09
CA CYS A 58 2.02 5.05 40.41
C CYS A 58 0.66 5.75 40.24
N PRO A 59 -0.49 5.08 40.48
CA PRO A 59 -1.81 5.67 40.23
C PRO A 59 -2.13 6.88 41.09
N ASN A 60 -1.55 6.96 42.29
CA ASN A 60 -1.82 8.00 43.28
C ASN A 60 -1.01 9.28 43.03
N GLU A 61 -0.03 9.24 42.12
CA GLU A 61 0.86 10.35 41.82
C GLU A 61 0.55 10.94 40.44
N PRO A 62 0.73 12.26 40.25
CA PRO A 62 0.55 12.91 38.96
C PRO A 62 1.72 12.64 38.00
N SER A 63 2.95 12.54 38.52
CA SER A 63 4.16 12.34 37.72
C SER A 63 4.53 10.86 37.56
N ILE A 64 5.19 10.53 36.44
CA ILE A 64 5.72 9.20 36.14
C ILE A 64 7.18 9.02 36.57
N TYR A 65 7.88 10.11 36.85
CA TYR A 65 9.30 10.12 37.17
C TYR A 65 9.53 9.72 38.64
N VAL A 66 10.52 8.87 38.90
CA VAL A 66 10.78 8.33 40.24
C VAL A 66 11.20 9.42 41.22
N ASP A 67 12.00 10.39 40.75
CA ASP A 67 12.55 11.51 41.51
C ASP A 67 11.50 12.55 41.93
N GLU A 68 10.38 12.62 41.23
CA GLU A 68 9.29 13.57 41.52
C GLU A 68 8.16 12.97 42.39
N GLN A 69 8.19 11.65 42.62
CA GLN A 69 7.14 10.95 43.35
C GLN A 69 7.39 10.98 44.86
N SER A 70 6.29 11.03 45.64
CA SER A 70 6.37 11.02 47.10
C SER A 70 6.86 9.68 47.66
N GLU A 71 7.31 9.68 48.92
CA GLU A 71 7.69 8.46 49.64
C GLU A 71 6.52 7.47 49.80
N ASN A 72 5.27 7.96 49.74
CA ASN A 72 4.05 7.15 49.86
C ASN A 72 3.56 6.59 48.51
N ALA A 73 4.36 6.72 47.44
CA ALA A 73 3.97 6.27 46.11
C ALA A 73 3.78 4.73 46.03
N VAL A 74 2.55 4.31 45.74
CA VAL A 74 2.21 2.90 45.56
C VAL A 74 2.28 2.52 44.09
N ARG A 75 3.20 1.61 43.75
CA ARG A 75 3.36 1.08 42.40
C ARG A 75 2.21 0.15 42.03
N GLN A 76 1.66 0.31 40.83
CA GLN A 76 0.69 -0.60 40.24
C GLN A 76 1.23 -1.23 38.95
N SER A 77 1.04 -2.54 38.76
CA SER A 77 1.44 -3.20 37.51
C SER A 77 0.53 -2.82 36.35
N VAL A 78 1.14 -2.50 35.21
CA VAL A 78 0.42 -2.27 33.96
C VAL A 78 0.29 -3.60 33.22
N THR A 79 -0.95 -4.04 33.02
CA THR A 79 -1.26 -5.37 32.48
C THR A 79 -2.14 -5.27 31.24
N PHE A 80 -1.67 -5.82 30.14
CA PHE A 80 -2.44 -6.01 28.91
C PHE A 80 -3.21 -7.33 29.02
N ARG A 81 -4.52 -7.28 28.79
CA ARG A 81 -5.38 -8.46 28.78
C ARG A 81 -5.75 -8.75 27.33
N ASN A 82 -5.53 -10.00 26.89
CA ASN A 82 -5.71 -10.41 25.50
C ASN A 82 -4.99 -9.47 24.51
N GLY A 83 -3.76 -9.05 24.86
CA GLY A 83 -2.96 -8.13 24.05
C GLY A 83 -3.45 -6.66 24.02
N ARG A 84 -4.49 -6.28 24.76
CA ARG A 84 -5.03 -4.90 24.77
C ARG A 84 -5.06 -4.29 26.16
N LEU A 85 -4.92 -2.96 26.20
CA LEU A 85 -5.05 -2.14 27.40
C LEU A 85 -5.88 -0.90 27.08
N PHE A 86 -6.99 -0.75 27.79
CA PHE A 86 -7.83 0.44 27.73
C PHE A 86 -7.43 1.41 28.84
N VAL A 87 -7.10 2.64 28.46
CA VAL A 87 -6.73 3.71 29.38
C VAL A 87 -7.87 4.73 29.44
N PRO A 88 -8.60 4.81 30.58
CA PRO A 88 -9.63 5.82 30.77
C PRO A 88 -9.04 7.22 30.78
N LYS A 89 -9.79 8.22 30.28
CA LYS A 89 -9.38 9.64 30.32
C LYS A 89 -9.07 10.14 31.74
N GLN A 90 -9.70 9.55 32.74
CA GLN A 90 -9.50 9.88 34.15
C GLN A 90 -8.11 9.50 34.68
N LYS A 91 -7.31 8.73 33.94
CA LYS A 91 -5.95 8.31 34.32
C LYS A 91 -4.90 8.87 33.34
N PRO A 92 -4.66 10.19 33.34
CA PRO A 92 -3.68 10.82 32.44
C PRO A 92 -2.25 10.36 32.74
N ASN A 93 -1.93 10.05 34.00
CA ASN A 93 -0.63 9.52 34.42
C ASN A 93 -0.30 8.17 33.73
N LEU A 94 -1.27 7.27 33.61
CA LEU A 94 -1.11 5.99 32.92
C LEU A 94 -0.85 6.20 31.42
N LYS A 95 -1.56 7.15 30.82
CA LYS A 95 -1.36 7.51 29.41
C LYS A 95 0.05 8.04 29.20
N LEU A 96 0.48 9.02 30.01
CA LEU A 96 1.81 9.61 29.94
C LEU A 96 2.92 8.56 30.12
N PHE A 97 2.72 7.61 31.05
CA PHE A 97 3.65 6.51 31.27
C PHE A 97 3.80 5.63 30.03
N LEU A 98 2.69 5.25 29.37
CA LEU A 98 2.70 4.42 28.17
C LEU A 98 3.26 5.15 26.94
N ASP A 99 2.91 6.43 26.79
CA ASP A 99 3.36 7.27 25.67
C ASP A 99 4.87 7.47 25.70
N ASN A 100 5.47 7.66 26.88
CA ASN A 100 6.92 7.82 27.04
C ASN A 100 7.69 6.50 27.23
N HIS A 101 7.00 5.37 27.37
CA HIS A 101 7.66 4.08 27.64
C HIS A 101 8.59 3.68 26.47
N PRO A 102 9.83 3.22 26.73
CA PRO A 102 10.76 2.85 25.66
C PRO A 102 10.28 1.64 24.84
N ALA A 103 9.44 0.78 25.43
CA ALA A 103 8.85 -0.36 24.73
C ALA A 103 7.69 -0.01 23.78
N ASN A 104 7.25 1.26 23.74
CA ASN A 104 6.25 1.76 22.79
C ASN A 104 6.87 1.90 21.39
N SER A 105 6.14 1.52 20.34
CA SER A 105 6.60 1.65 18.96
C SER A 105 6.97 3.06 18.52
N VAL A 106 6.36 4.09 19.11
CA VAL A 106 6.70 5.49 18.83
C VAL A 106 8.11 5.85 19.33
N ASN A 107 8.58 5.20 20.39
CA ASN A 107 9.86 5.49 21.05
C ASN A 107 10.98 4.53 20.63
N GLY A 108 10.78 3.75 19.56
CA GLY A 108 11.76 2.77 19.07
C GLY A 108 11.64 1.36 19.66
N GLY A 109 10.64 1.12 20.53
CA GLY A 109 10.31 -0.21 21.03
C GLY A 109 9.46 -1.03 20.06
N ASN A 110 9.21 -2.30 20.38
CA ASN A 110 8.37 -3.20 19.55
C ASN A 110 7.29 -3.95 20.35
N THR A 111 7.07 -3.58 21.61
CA THR A 111 6.22 -4.36 22.52
C THR A 111 4.75 -3.96 22.40
N PHE A 112 4.44 -2.68 22.30
CA PHE A 112 3.05 -2.21 22.16
C PHE A 112 2.97 -0.89 21.39
N LYS A 113 1.78 -0.55 20.91
CA LYS A 113 1.48 0.70 20.19
C LYS A 113 0.12 1.27 20.57
N GLU A 114 -0.07 2.58 20.45
CA GLU A 114 -1.39 3.22 20.56
C GLU A 114 -2.25 2.86 19.32
N VAL A 115 -3.48 2.44 19.56
CA VAL A 115 -4.47 2.12 18.52
C VAL A 115 -5.28 3.37 18.22
N ASN A 116 -5.06 3.96 17.05
CA ASN A 116 -5.87 5.09 16.58
C ASN A 116 -6.94 4.58 15.61
N LYS A 117 -8.11 4.22 16.16
CA LYS A 117 -9.23 3.66 15.39
C LYS A 117 -9.66 4.53 14.21
N LYS A 118 -9.56 5.86 14.32
CA LYS A 118 -9.91 6.75 13.20
C LYS A 118 -8.94 6.56 12.05
N ARG A 119 -7.63 6.63 12.32
CA ARG A 119 -6.59 6.46 11.30
C ARG A 119 -6.55 5.05 10.72
N ASP A 120 -6.80 4.03 11.55
CA ASP A 120 -6.85 2.65 11.07
C ASP A 120 -8.08 2.42 10.18
N ALA A 121 -9.24 2.95 10.56
CA ALA A 121 -10.44 2.90 9.73
C ALA A 121 -10.27 3.67 8.40
N GLU A 122 -9.63 4.84 8.42
CA GLU A 122 -9.30 5.59 7.19
C GLU A 122 -8.41 4.76 6.26
N LYS A 123 -7.35 4.13 6.78
CA LYS A 123 -6.45 3.28 5.98
C LYS A 123 -7.13 2.02 5.45
N GLU A 124 -7.98 1.39 6.24
CA GLU A 124 -8.77 0.24 5.79
C GLU A 124 -9.76 0.65 4.71
N LEU A 125 -10.42 1.80 4.89
CA LEU A 125 -11.33 2.36 3.90
C LEU A 125 -10.62 2.69 2.58
N GLU A 126 -9.44 3.32 2.62
CA GLU A 126 -8.62 3.59 1.43
C GLU A 126 -8.26 2.29 0.69
N LYS A 127 -7.88 1.24 1.42
CA LYS A 127 -7.61 -0.08 0.81
C LYS A 127 -8.84 -0.66 0.12
N GLU A 128 -10.00 -0.54 0.75
CA GLU A 128 -11.25 -1.05 0.16
C GLU A 128 -11.75 -0.23 -1.02
N PHE A 129 -11.48 1.08 -1.04
CA PHE A 129 -11.73 1.88 -2.24
C PHE A 129 -10.81 1.45 -3.38
N LEU A 130 -9.51 1.26 -3.11
CA LEU A 130 -8.58 0.79 -4.14
C LEU A 130 -8.97 -0.59 -4.72
N THR A 131 -9.40 -1.53 -3.89
CA THR A 131 -9.88 -2.84 -4.38
C THR A 131 -11.15 -2.70 -5.20
N THR A 132 -12.09 -1.88 -4.74
CA THR A 132 -13.37 -1.65 -5.44
C THR A 132 -13.15 -0.98 -6.79
N ASP A 133 -12.28 0.03 -6.85
CA ASP A 133 -11.93 0.76 -8.07
C ASP A 133 -11.24 -0.16 -9.07
N ALA A 134 -10.26 -0.97 -8.62
CA ALA A 134 -9.59 -1.94 -9.47
C ALA A 134 -10.56 -3.00 -10.05
N VAL A 135 -11.53 -3.45 -9.26
CA VAL A 135 -12.59 -4.37 -9.72
C VAL A 135 -13.53 -3.70 -10.72
N ALA A 136 -13.88 -2.42 -10.50
CA ALA A 136 -14.69 -1.65 -11.42
C ALA A 136 -14.00 -1.50 -12.78
N LEU A 137 -12.69 -1.22 -12.81
CA LEU A 137 -11.91 -1.16 -14.06
C LEU A 137 -11.98 -2.46 -14.86
N VAL A 138 -11.83 -3.63 -14.21
CA VAL A 138 -11.96 -4.93 -14.92
C VAL A 138 -13.35 -5.13 -15.53
N ARG A 139 -14.39 -4.61 -14.88
CA ARG A 139 -15.77 -4.73 -15.36
C ARG A 139 -16.04 -3.77 -16.51
N ASP A 140 -15.66 -2.51 -16.33
CA ASP A 140 -16.08 -1.38 -17.17
C ASP A 140 -15.19 -1.19 -18.40
N SER A 141 -13.92 -1.65 -18.37
CA SER A 141 -13.03 -1.61 -19.53
C SER A 141 -13.36 -2.64 -20.61
N ASP A 142 -13.07 -2.27 -21.84
CA ASP A 142 -13.18 -3.14 -23.00
C ASP A 142 -12.05 -4.16 -23.06
N LEU A 143 -12.26 -5.26 -23.81
CA LEU A 143 -11.26 -6.32 -23.92
C LEU A 143 -9.93 -5.78 -24.44
N GLN A 144 -9.93 -4.91 -25.45
CA GLN A 144 -8.72 -4.36 -26.06
C GLN A 144 -7.87 -3.55 -25.08
N GLU A 145 -8.49 -2.85 -24.13
CA GLU A 145 -7.78 -2.12 -23.07
C GLU A 145 -7.19 -3.08 -22.03
N LEU A 146 -7.84 -4.22 -21.82
CA LEU A 146 -7.41 -5.25 -20.86
C LEU A 146 -6.26 -6.13 -21.39
N LEU A 147 -6.11 -6.27 -22.71
CA LEU A 147 -5.09 -7.14 -23.32
C LEU A 147 -3.64 -6.72 -22.98
N PRO A 148 -3.24 -5.43 -23.09
CA PRO A 148 -1.91 -4.99 -22.67
C PRO A 148 -1.58 -5.33 -21.22
N ILE A 149 -2.58 -5.19 -20.36
CA ILE A 149 -2.47 -5.43 -18.91
C ILE A 149 -2.38 -6.93 -18.63
N ALA A 150 -3.18 -7.74 -19.33
CA ALA A 150 -3.09 -9.19 -19.30
C ALA A 150 -1.68 -9.67 -19.70
N MET A 151 -1.11 -9.14 -20.78
CA MET A 151 0.26 -9.46 -21.17
C MET A 151 1.29 -9.06 -20.11
N TYR A 152 1.15 -7.86 -19.51
CA TYR A 152 2.03 -7.40 -18.45
C TYR A 152 2.03 -8.33 -17.22
N PHE A 153 0.84 -8.77 -16.80
CA PHE A 153 0.69 -9.74 -15.72
C PHE A 153 0.87 -11.20 -16.16
N LYS A 154 1.33 -11.43 -17.40
CA LYS A 154 1.60 -12.77 -17.98
C LYS A 154 0.38 -13.69 -18.00
N VAL A 155 -0.81 -13.11 -18.16
CA VAL A 155 -2.06 -13.83 -18.41
C VAL A 155 -2.13 -14.22 -19.88
N ASN A 156 -2.57 -15.44 -20.17
CA ASN A 156 -2.71 -15.92 -21.54
C ASN A 156 -3.86 -15.21 -22.27
N ILE A 157 -3.52 -14.33 -23.21
CA ILE A 157 -4.47 -13.55 -24.02
C ILE A 157 -5.19 -14.35 -25.10
N ASN A 158 -4.74 -15.57 -25.41
CA ASN A 158 -5.38 -16.45 -26.39
C ASN A 158 -6.53 -17.29 -25.77
N SER A 159 -6.81 -17.07 -24.49
CA SER A 159 -7.87 -17.78 -23.75
C SER A 159 -9.24 -17.11 -23.98
N PRO A 160 -10.37 -17.78 -23.66
CA PRO A 160 -11.68 -17.17 -23.72
C PRO A 160 -11.78 -15.88 -22.91
N VAL A 161 -12.57 -14.91 -23.39
CA VAL A 161 -12.74 -13.58 -22.76
C VAL A 161 -13.12 -13.66 -21.28
N SER A 162 -13.98 -14.61 -20.93
CA SER A 162 -14.40 -14.86 -19.55
C SER A 162 -13.24 -15.28 -18.64
N GLU A 163 -12.31 -16.09 -19.16
CA GLU A 163 -11.14 -16.56 -18.43
C GLU A 163 -10.11 -15.44 -18.24
N ILE A 164 -9.88 -14.62 -19.27
CA ILE A 164 -9.02 -13.43 -19.18
C ILE A 164 -9.57 -12.48 -18.10
N ARG A 165 -10.86 -12.14 -18.16
CA ARG A 165 -11.49 -11.26 -17.17
C ARG A 165 -11.45 -11.86 -15.77
N TYR A 166 -11.64 -13.17 -15.62
CA TYR A 166 -11.55 -13.84 -14.32
C TYR A 166 -10.13 -13.75 -13.72
N ASN A 167 -9.10 -14.01 -14.53
CA ASN A 167 -7.71 -13.93 -14.09
C ASN A 167 -7.31 -12.49 -13.72
N LEU A 168 -7.70 -11.51 -14.52
CA LEU A 168 -7.46 -10.09 -14.23
C LEU A 168 -8.21 -9.64 -12.96
N LEU A 169 -9.44 -10.11 -12.74
CA LEU A 169 -10.19 -9.82 -11.52
C LEU A 169 -9.47 -10.32 -10.27
N ARG A 170 -8.86 -11.51 -10.34
CA ARG A 170 -8.07 -12.07 -9.23
C ARG A 170 -6.82 -11.22 -8.96
N ILE A 171 -6.14 -10.78 -10.02
CA ILE A 171 -4.96 -9.91 -9.92
C ILE A 171 -5.35 -8.57 -9.29
N ALA A 172 -6.41 -7.92 -9.79
CA ALA A 172 -6.94 -6.65 -9.28
C ALA A 172 -7.25 -6.71 -7.78
N LYS A 173 -7.83 -7.82 -7.29
CA LYS A 173 -8.07 -8.02 -5.84
C LYS A 173 -6.79 -8.23 -5.04
N SER A 174 -5.81 -8.93 -5.60
CA SER A 174 -4.56 -9.23 -4.90
C SER A 174 -3.59 -8.04 -4.85
N LYS A 175 -3.60 -7.21 -5.90
CA LYS A 175 -2.64 -6.13 -6.14
C LYS A 175 -3.34 -4.91 -6.78
N PRO A 176 -4.30 -4.29 -6.07
CA PRO A 176 -5.17 -3.25 -6.66
C PRO A 176 -4.39 -2.04 -7.16
N LYS A 177 -3.41 -1.58 -6.38
CA LYS A 177 -2.61 -0.40 -6.73
C LYS A 177 -1.77 -0.61 -8.00
N GLU A 178 -1.02 -1.72 -8.06
CA GLU A 178 -0.20 -2.08 -9.22
C GLU A 178 -1.07 -2.30 -10.47
N PHE A 179 -2.27 -2.86 -10.29
CA PHE A 179 -3.23 -3.07 -11.36
C PHE A 179 -3.77 -1.76 -11.93
N ILE A 180 -4.20 -0.82 -11.08
CA ILE A 180 -4.67 0.50 -11.52
C ILE A 180 -3.55 1.26 -12.25
N GLU A 181 -2.34 1.30 -11.67
CA GLU A 181 -1.19 1.97 -12.27
C GLU A 181 -0.79 1.38 -13.64
N SER A 182 -1.13 0.11 -13.90
CA SER A 182 -0.81 -0.54 -15.17
C SER A 182 -1.62 -0.02 -16.37
N PHE A 183 -2.82 0.54 -16.14
CA PHE A 183 -3.66 1.13 -17.21
C PHE A 183 -3.02 2.39 -17.80
N ASP A 184 -2.45 3.23 -16.93
CA ASP A 184 -1.89 4.53 -17.32
C ASP A 184 -0.40 4.45 -17.69
N SER A 185 0.24 3.28 -17.52
CA SER A 185 1.67 3.11 -17.76
C SER A 185 1.99 3.01 -19.26
N PRO A 186 2.76 3.97 -19.83
CA PRO A 186 3.25 3.86 -21.20
C PRO A 186 4.13 2.62 -21.40
N GLN A 187 4.82 2.18 -20.35
CA GLN A 187 5.67 0.99 -20.39
C GLN A 187 4.85 -0.28 -20.65
N VAL A 188 3.65 -0.39 -20.06
CA VAL A 188 2.75 -1.53 -20.23
C VAL A 188 2.24 -1.59 -21.66
N LYS A 189 1.76 -0.46 -22.19
CA LYS A 189 1.30 -0.33 -23.58
C LYS A 189 2.41 -0.68 -24.57
N THR A 190 3.57 -0.02 -24.44
CA THR A 190 4.74 -0.25 -25.31
C THR A 190 5.20 -1.71 -25.28
N ARG A 191 5.25 -2.33 -24.09
CA ARG A 191 5.63 -3.75 -23.95
C ARG A 191 4.64 -4.66 -24.67
N SER A 192 3.35 -4.37 -24.58
CA SER A 192 2.30 -5.15 -25.25
C SER A 192 2.43 -5.08 -26.77
N THR A 193 2.74 -3.91 -27.32
CA THR A 193 2.99 -3.71 -28.76
C THR A 193 4.22 -4.48 -29.22
N ILE A 194 5.33 -4.40 -28.48
CA ILE A 194 6.57 -5.13 -28.79
C ILE A 194 6.36 -6.65 -28.75
N GLN A 195 5.61 -7.15 -27.75
CA GLN A 195 5.32 -8.58 -27.63
C GLN A 195 4.49 -9.07 -28.82
N GLN A 196 3.46 -8.32 -29.22
CA GLN A 196 2.67 -8.65 -30.42
C GLN A 196 3.51 -8.56 -31.70
N ALA A 197 4.31 -7.51 -31.86
CA ALA A 197 5.22 -7.36 -33.00
C ALA A 197 6.20 -8.54 -33.12
N LYS A 198 6.67 -9.08 -31.99
CA LYS A 198 7.50 -10.29 -31.96
C LYS A 198 6.72 -11.52 -32.42
N GLU A 199 5.49 -11.70 -31.94
CA GLU A 199 4.63 -12.84 -32.29
C GLU A 199 4.23 -12.86 -33.77
N TYR A 200 3.90 -11.68 -34.33
CA TYR A 200 3.61 -11.50 -35.75
C TYR A 200 4.86 -11.42 -36.65
N GLN A 201 6.04 -11.74 -36.10
CA GLN A 201 7.30 -11.74 -36.86
C GLN A 201 7.59 -10.40 -37.56
N MET A 202 7.27 -9.27 -36.93
CA MET A 202 7.68 -7.94 -37.39
C MET A 202 9.10 -7.60 -36.92
N ILE A 203 9.44 -8.08 -35.73
CA ILE A 203 10.76 -7.92 -35.11
C ILE A 203 11.30 -9.28 -34.68
N ASN A 204 12.63 -9.40 -34.71
CA ASN A 204 13.36 -10.55 -34.22
C ASN A 204 14.12 -10.17 -32.95
N VAL A 205 13.78 -10.82 -31.84
CA VAL A 205 14.34 -10.53 -30.51
C VAL A 205 15.39 -11.58 -30.18
N LYS A 206 16.66 -11.17 -30.16
CA LYS A 206 17.82 -12.01 -29.83
C LYS A 206 18.51 -11.51 -28.56
N ALA A 207 19.44 -12.30 -28.02
CA ALA A 207 20.15 -11.97 -26.79
C ALA A 207 21.11 -10.76 -26.94
N ASP A 208 21.60 -10.51 -28.16
CA ASP A 208 22.54 -9.45 -28.52
C ASP A 208 21.86 -8.17 -29.01
N GLY A 209 20.62 -8.26 -29.49
CA GLY A 209 19.90 -7.11 -30.04
C GLY A 209 18.49 -7.45 -30.49
N VAL A 210 17.74 -6.39 -30.80
CA VAL A 210 16.45 -6.48 -31.49
C VAL A 210 16.62 -5.98 -32.91
N TYR A 211 16.10 -6.74 -33.87
CA TYR A 211 16.26 -6.52 -35.29
C TYR A 211 14.91 -6.46 -35.99
N TRP A 212 14.83 -5.75 -37.10
CA TRP A 212 13.69 -5.85 -38.01
C TRP A 212 13.66 -7.23 -38.68
N PHE A 213 12.48 -7.84 -38.80
CA PHE A 213 12.38 -9.19 -39.36
C PHE A 213 12.66 -9.26 -40.87
N ASP A 214 12.24 -8.24 -41.62
CA ASP A 214 12.36 -8.16 -43.08
C ASP A 214 13.81 -7.94 -43.57
N SER A 215 14.48 -6.97 -42.98
CA SER A 215 15.78 -6.43 -43.40
C SER A 215 16.92 -6.95 -42.53
N ASN A 216 16.61 -7.59 -41.40
CA ASN A 216 17.57 -7.98 -40.36
C ASN A 216 18.44 -6.80 -39.89
N SER A 217 17.94 -5.57 -40.03
CA SER A 217 18.63 -4.35 -39.59
C SER A 217 18.44 -4.14 -38.08
N LEU A 218 19.49 -3.66 -37.41
CA LEU A 218 19.51 -3.49 -35.96
C LEU A 218 18.63 -2.30 -35.53
N ILE A 219 17.73 -2.54 -34.58
CA ILE A 219 16.91 -1.51 -33.93
C ILE A 219 17.62 -1.00 -32.67
N VAL A 220 17.90 -1.92 -31.75
CA VAL A 220 18.57 -1.61 -30.48
C VAL A 220 19.50 -2.76 -30.09
N SER A 221 20.71 -2.40 -29.65
CA SER A 221 21.66 -3.37 -29.08
C SER A 221 21.36 -3.64 -27.61
N VAL A 222 21.52 -4.88 -27.20
CA VAL A 222 21.22 -5.32 -25.83
C VAL A 222 22.52 -5.56 -25.08
N PRO A 223 22.78 -4.85 -23.97
CA PRO A 223 23.92 -5.13 -23.11
C PRO A 223 23.83 -6.54 -22.51
N VAL A 224 24.99 -7.18 -22.32
CA VAL A 224 25.07 -8.53 -21.74
C VAL A 224 24.36 -8.59 -20.39
N GLY A 225 23.50 -9.60 -20.20
CA GLY A 225 22.76 -9.84 -18.97
C GLY A 225 21.50 -8.98 -18.79
N LYS A 226 21.06 -8.24 -19.81
CA LYS A 226 19.77 -7.54 -19.83
C LYS A 226 18.75 -8.29 -20.68
N ASP A 227 17.47 -8.16 -20.30
CA ASP A 227 16.38 -8.71 -21.10
C ASP A 227 16.17 -7.85 -22.36
N PRO A 228 16.19 -8.44 -23.57
CA PRO A 228 16.02 -7.71 -24.82
C PRO A 228 14.70 -6.95 -24.94
N VAL A 229 13.60 -7.50 -24.42
CA VAL A 229 12.28 -6.86 -24.47
C VAL A 229 12.26 -5.64 -23.55
N ASP A 230 12.81 -5.76 -22.34
CA ASP A 230 12.93 -4.63 -21.42
C ASP A 230 13.78 -3.48 -21.99
N VAL A 231 14.89 -3.81 -22.67
CA VAL A 231 15.75 -2.81 -23.33
C VAL A 231 15.01 -2.13 -24.47
N MET A 232 14.28 -2.90 -25.28
CA MET A 232 13.47 -2.38 -26.38
C MET A 232 12.35 -1.45 -25.88
N VAL A 233 11.63 -1.84 -24.82
CA VAL A 233 10.61 -0.98 -24.19
C VAL A 233 11.20 0.35 -23.77
N ARG A 234 12.35 0.33 -23.08
CA ARG A 234 13.02 1.56 -22.65
C ARG A 234 13.46 2.42 -23.83
N PHE A 235 13.96 1.80 -24.89
CA PHE A 235 14.35 2.50 -26.12
C PHE A 235 13.16 3.18 -26.80
N CYS A 236 12.04 2.47 -26.97
CA CYS A 236 10.80 3.01 -27.56
C CYS A 236 10.22 4.19 -26.77
N LEU A 237 10.48 4.27 -25.46
CA LEU A 237 10.07 5.41 -24.62
C LEU A 237 11.01 6.62 -24.72
N THR A 238 12.10 6.53 -25.49
CA THR A 238 12.97 7.67 -25.80
C THR A 238 12.56 8.33 -27.12
N GLU A 239 12.96 9.58 -27.32
CA GLU A 239 12.70 10.32 -28.57
C GLU A 239 13.17 9.58 -29.83
N ARG A 240 14.27 8.83 -29.75
CA ARG A 240 14.82 8.08 -30.89
C ARG A 240 14.05 6.80 -31.20
N GLY A 241 13.37 6.23 -30.20
CA GLY A 241 12.58 5.01 -30.36
C GLY A 241 11.10 5.27 -30.63
N ALA A 242 10.65 6.53 -30.51
CA ALA A 242 9.27 6.94 -30.79
C ALA A 242 8.84 6.58 -32.23
N SER A 243 9.67 6.87 -33.23
CA SER A 243 9.38 6.50 -34.61
C SER A 243 9.30 4.98 -34.85
N VAL A 244 9.99 4.19 -34.03
CA VAL A 244 9.97 2.73 -34.13
C VAL A 244 8.69 2.17 -33.55
N ILE A 245 8.22 2.70 -32.42
CA ILE A 245 6.94 2.24 -31.84
C ILE A 245 5.77 2.64 -32.74
N ASP A 246 5.80 3.84 -33.32
CA ASP A 246 4.76 4.30 -34.26
C ASP A 246 4.68 3.38 -35.50
N ASP A 247 5.82 3.01 -36.10
CA ASP A 247 5.83 2.06 -37.24
C ASP A 247 5.30 0.67 -36.84
N LEU A 248 5.61 0.20 -35.62
CA LEU A 248 5.08 -1.08 -35.13
C LEU A 248 3.56 -1.03 -34.93
N GLU A 249 3.04 0.06 -34.36
CA GLU A 249 1.60 0.25 -34.18
C GLU A 249 0.87 0.34 -35.53
N ASP A 250 1.43 1.06 -36.51
CA ASP A 250 0.91 1.16 -37.87
C ASP A 250 0.88 -0.21 -38.58
N ARG A 251 1.94 -1.00 -38.43
CA ARG A 251 2.01 -2.36 -38.99
C ARG A 251 0.99 -3.30 -38.34
N LEU A 252 0.82 -3.22 -37.02
CA LEU A 252 -0.17 -4.00 -36.29
C LEU A 252 -1.60 -3.59 -36.64
N GLY A 253 -1.86 -2.29 -36.80
CA GLY A 253 -3.17 -1.77 -37.21
C GLY A 253 -3.59 -2.22 -38.61
N LYS A 254 -2.65 -2.49 -39.52
CA LYS A 254 -2.94 -3.03 -40.86
C LYS A 254 -3.30 -4.53 -40.86
N LEU A 255 -3.02 -5.25 -39.78
CA LEU A 255 -3.36 -6.67 -39.63
C LEU A 255 -4.73 -6.89 -38.97
N ALA A 256 -5.28 -5.88 -38.31
CA ALA A 256 -6.58 -5.90 -37.62
C ALA A 256 -7.73 -5.56 -38.57
#